data_AF-A0A7S2SQK5-F1
#
_entry.id   AF-A0A7S2SQK5-F1
#
_cell.length_a   1.000
_cell.length_b   1.000
_cell.length_c   1.000
_cell.angle_alpha   90.00
_cell.angle_beta   90.00
_cell.angle_gamma   90.00
#
_symmetry.space_group_name_H-M   'P 1'
#
loop_
_entity.id
_entity.type
_entity.pdbx_description
1 polymer ?
#
loop_
_entity_poly.entity_id
_entity_poly.type
_entity_poly.pdbx_seq_one_letter_code
_entity_poly.pdbx_strand_id
1 'polypeptide(L)'
;SMKRHSRPTEAGPADQDMPRKVARSGIKMIDKHFPLLSRMEDPDALRDAHDVFNLVALVPVNLLNCSYLVLWSQGHPEELNGFWALFWATVVYFLVDLSWILLIPASVKSPNFIIGHHILTLLFILVPFHRPDKGWCMAACLIVEINTWFLIARRYWKHYPIHSFFFYVTWIGIRLILYPYLIVAFYYVWMEDTERCGSYINPFMVAPVFQTVLLCLNLKWTRDLVISKLRAQGPAKGL
;
A
#
# COMPACT_ATOMS: atom_id res chain seq x y z
N SER A 1 62.61 -11.30 8.40
CA SER A 1 61.40 -11.70 9.14
C SER A 1 60.87 -10.51 9.90
N MET A 2 59.79 -9.89 9.43
CA MET A 2 59.05 -8.86 10.19
C MET A 2 57.64 -8.75 9.59
N LYS A 3 56.68 -9.47 10.17
CA LYS A 3 55.25 -9.36 9.85
C LYS A 3 54.67 -8.18 10.63
N ARG A 4 54.29 -7.10 9.94
CA ARG A 4 53.44 -6.03 10.52
C ARG A 4 52.02 -6.55 10.64
N HIS A 5 51.51 -6.65 11.87
CA HIS A 5 50.08 -6.79 12.16
C HIS A 5 49.44 -5.39 12.17
N SER A 6 48.72 -5.06 11.11
CA SER A 6 47.77 -3.95 11.08
C SER A 6 46.46 -4.42 11.75
N ARG A 7 46.08 -3.78 12.86
CA ARG A 7 44.77 -3.95 13.50
C ARG A 7 43.68 -3.32 12.61
N PRO A 8 42.50 -3.95 12.46
CA PRO A 8 41.34 -3.29 11.89
C PRO A 8 40.73 -2.31 12.92
N THR A 9 40.48 -1.09 12.47
CA THR A 9 39.71 -0.07 13.17
C THR A 9 38.23 -0.41 13.11
N GLU A 10 37.66 -0.83 14.24
CA GLU A 10 36.21 -0.98 14.41
C GLU A 10 35.56 0.41 14.53
N ALA A 11 35.04 0.92 13.40
CA ALA A 11 34.06 1.99 13.41
C ALA A 11 32.68 1.37 13.64
N GLY A 12 32.23 1.34 14.90
CA GLY A 12 30.87 0.92 15.26
C GLY A 12 29.82 1.93 14.76
N PRO A 13 28.68 1.48 14.19
CA PRO A 13 27.61 2.38 13.78
C PRO A 13 26.78 2.79 15.01
N ALA A 14 26.95 4.03 15.46
CA ALA A 14 26.29 4.59 16.65
C ALA A 14 24.83 5.06 16.40
N ASP A 15 24.16 4.64 15.32
CA ASP A 15 22.90 5.28 14.89
C ASP A 15 21.73 4.31 14.62
N GLN A 16 21.72 3.13 15.24
CA GLN A 16 20.63 2.14 15.10
C GLN A 16 19.83 1.85 16.38
N ASP A 17 20.12 2.49 17.51
CA ASP A 17 19.54 2.08 18.80
C ASP A 17 18.27 2.84 19.24
N MET A 18 17.91 3.94 18.57
CA MET A 18 16.72 4.72 18.94
C MET A 18 15.34 4.11 18.57
N PRO A 19 15.16 3.22 17.57
CA PRO A 19 13.83 2.61 17.33
C PRO A 19 13.45 1.54 18.37
N ARG A 20 14.41 0.98 19.12
CA ARG A 20 14.16 -0.22 19.96
C ARG A 20 13.42 0.07 21.27
N LYS A 21 13.54 1.28 21.83
CA LYS A 21 12.91 1.61 23.13
C LYS A 21 11.39 1.79 23.03
N VAL A 22 10.89 2.35 21.93
CA VAL A 22 9.44 2.54 21.70
C VAL A 22 8.76 1.19 21.39
N ALA A 23 9.43 0.32 20.63
CA ALA A 23 8.91 -1.03 20.37
C ALA A 23 8.73 -1.86 21.65
N ARG A 24 9.62 -1.72 22.64
CA ARG A 24 9.55 -2.49 23.89
C ARG A 24 8.41 -2.07 24.83
N SER A 25 7.91 -0.84 24.79
CA SER A 25 6.82 -0.42 25.69
C SER A 25 5.44 -0.91 25.22
N GLY A 26 5.22 -0.98 23.90
CA GLY A 26 4.00 -1.56 23.33
C GLY A 26 3.86 -3.06 23.59
N ILE A 27 4.97 -3.81 23.52
CA ILE A 27 4.99 -5.26 23.75
C ILE A 27 4.50 -5.62 25.17
N LYS A 28 4.91 -4.86 26.20
CA LYS A 28 4.48 -5.10 27.58
C LYS A 28 2.98 -4.95 27.82
N MET A 29 2.27 -4.16 27.01
CA MET A 29 0.82 -3.98 27.13
C MET A 29 0.06 -5.14 26.47
N ILE A 30 0.59 -5.66 25.37
CA ILE A 30 0.01 -6.79 24.61
C ILE A 30 0.16 -8.10 25.40
N ASP A 31 1.31 -8.33 26.04
CA ASP A 31 1.58 -9.55 26.83
C ASP A 31 0.55 -9.78 27.94
N LYS A 32 0.01 -8.72 28.52
CA LYS A 32 -0.95 -8.82 29.63
C LYS A 32 -2.35 -9.25 29.18
N HIS A 33 -2.75 -8.91 27.96
CA HIS A 33 -4.12 -9.10 27.49
C HIS A 33 -4.25 -10.18 26.40
N PHE A 34 -3.14 -10.55 25.75
CA PHE A 34 -3.14 -11.50 24.64
C PHE A 34 -1.94 -12.47 24.72
N PRO A 35 -1.95 -13.43 25.66
CA PRO A 35 -0.85 -14.40 25.83
C PRO A 35 -0.64 -15.33 24.62
N LEU A 36 -1.57 -15.35 23.66
CA LEU A 36 -1.41 -16.01 22.37
C LEU A 36 -0.52 -15.20 21.41
N LEU A 37 -0.58 -13.86 21.47
CA LEU A 37 0.28 -12.97 20.70
C LEU A 37 1.69 -12.89 21.27
N SER A 38 1.85 -13.02 22.58
CA SER A 38 3.18 -13.08 23.23
C SER A 38 3.98 -14.33 22.86
N ARG A 39 3.34 -15.38 22.31
CA ARG A 39 4.04 -16.56 21.75
C ARG A 39 4.54 -16.34 20.33
N MET A 40 4.07 -15.30 19.65
CA MET A 40 4.58 -14.87 18.34
C MET A 40 5.63 -13.77 18.53
N GLU A 41 6.68 -14.04 19.33
CA GLU A 41 7.76 -13.07 19.55
C GLU A 41 8.57 -12.80 18.27
N ASP A 42 8.52 -13.69 17.28
CA ASP A 42 9.23 -13.53 16.02
C ASP A 42 8.55 -12.47 15.12
N PRO A 43 9.18 -11.30 14.91
CA PRO A 43 8.63 -10.25 14.06
C PRO A 43 8.43 -10.71 12.61
N ASP A 44 9.23 -11.67 12.14
CA ASP A 44 9.08 -12.22 10.79
C ASP A 44 7.82 -13.08 10.69
N ALA A 45 7.49 -13.88 11.71
CA ALA A 45 6.24 -14.65 11.75
C ALA A 45 4.99 -13.75 11.77
N LEU A 46 5.01 -12.64 12.53
CA LEU A 46 3.91 -11.66 12.56
C LEU A 46 3.69 -11.01 11.19
N ARG A 47 4.79 -10.69 10.50
CA ARG A 47 4.77 -10.14 9.16
C ARG A 47 4.30 -11.15 8.12
N ASP A 48 4.74 -12.39 8.21
CA ASP A 48 4.31 -13.45 7.30
C ASP A 48 2.81 -13.76 7.46
N ALA A 49 2.29 -13.74 8.68
CA ALA A 49 0.85 -13.89 8.93
C ALA A 49 0.03 -12.77 8.26
N HIS A 50 0.50 -11.52 8.36
CA HIS A 50 -0.11 -10.36 7.69
C HIS A 50 -0.01 -10.45 6.17
N ASP A 51 1.14 -10.88 5.64
CA ASP A 51 1.34 -11.11 4.20
C ASP A 51 0.40 -12.23 3.67
N VAL A 52 0.21 -13.32 4.41
CA VAL A 52 -0.73 -14.40 4.06
C VAL A 52 -2.17 -13.91 4.07
N PHE A 53 -2.58 -13.17 5.11
CA PHE A 53 -3.91 -12.56 5.17
C PHE A 53 -4.17 -11.72 3.91
N ASN A 54 -3.25 -10.82 3.57
CA ASN A 54 -3.41 -9.94 2.42
C ASN A 54 -3.38 -10.69 1.07
N LEU A 55 -2.59 -11.76 0.94
CA LEU A 55 -2.60 -12.62 -0.25
C LEU A 55 -3.97 -13.24 -0.50
N VAL A 56 -4.72 -13.58 0.55
CA VAL A 56 -6.06 -14.18 0.45
C VAL A 56 -7.12 -13.08 0.30
N ALA A 57 -7.10 -12.06 1.17
CA ALA A 57 -8.15 -11.05 1.26
C ALA A 57 -8.21 -10.12 0.04
N LEU A 58 -7.08 -9.83 -0.60
CA LEU A 58 -7.05 -8.98 -1.80
C LEU A 58 -7.54 -9.67 -3.07
N VAL A 59 -7.60 -11.01 -3.12
CA VAL A 59 -8.09 -11.73 -4.31
C VAL A 59 -9.54 -11.35 -4.65
N PRO A 60 -10.53 -11.49 -3.75
CA PRO A 60 -11.90 -11.09 -4.06
C PRO A 60 -12.02 -9.59 -4.36
N VAL A 61 -11.27 -8.72 -3.67
CA VAL A 61 -11.28 -7.27 -3.93
C VAL A 61 -10.78 -6.97 -5.36
N ASN A 62 -9.65 -7.56 -5.76
CA ASN A 62 -9.10 -7.37 -7.11
C ASN A 62 -9.99 -7.97 -8.20
N LEU A 63 -10.63 -9.12 -7.95
CA LEU A 63 -11.58 -9.73 -8.89
C LEU A 63 -12.80 -8.84 -9.08
N LEU A 64 -13.44 -8.40 -7.98
CA LEU A 64 -14.56 -7.47 -8.04
C LEU A 64 -14.19 -6.16 -8.74
N ASN A 65 -12.98 -5.64 -8.48
CA ASN A 65 -12.50 -4.41 -9.10
C ASN A 65 -12.34 -4.57 -10.62
N CYS A 66 -11.67 -5.64 -11.06
CA CYS A 66 -11.52 -5.95 -12.48
C CYS A 66 -12.87 -6.18 -13.17
N SER A 67 -13.76 -6.97 -12.56
CA SER A 67 -15.11 -7.20 -13.08
C SER A 67 -15.89 -5.89 -13.24
N TYR A 68 -15.85 -5.02 -12.23
CA TYR A 68 -16.51 -3.72 -12.28
C TYR A 68 -15.92 -2.83 -13.38
N LEU A 69 -14.60 -2.77 -13.55
CA LEU A 69 -13.97 -1.99 -14.62
C LEU A 69 -14.34 -2.50 -16.01
N VAL A 70 -14.41 -3.83 -16.19
CA VAL A 70 -14.86 -4.44 -17.45
C VAL A 70 -16.30 -4.01 -17.76
N LEU A 71 -17.23 -4.18 -16.81
CA LEU A 71 -18.63 -3.77 -16.98
C LEU A 71 -18.75 -2.27 -17.26
N TRP A 72 -18.02 -1.44 -16.51
CA TRP A 72 -17.98 0.01 -16.71
C TRP A 72 -17.51 0.37 -18.13
N SER A 73 -16.44 -0.27 -18.63
CA SER A 73 -15.91 -0.04 -19.98
C SER A 73 -16.84 -0.50 -21.10
N GLN A 74 -17.74 -1.43 -20.81
CA GLN A 74 -18.77 -1.89 -21.75
C GLN A 74 -20.00 -0.97 -21.76
N GLY A 75 -20.01 0.08 -20.93
CA GLY A 75 -21.15 0.97 -20.81
C GLY A 75 -22.31 0.37 -20.00
N HIS A 76 -22.01 -0.59 -19.12
CA HIS A 76 -22.96 -1.16 -18.15
C HIS A 76 -22.65 -0.76 -16.69
N PRO A 77 -22.37 0.53 -16.37
CA PRO A 77 -22.09 0.96 -15.01
C PRO A 77 -23.32 0.86 -14.09
N GLU A 78 -24.53 0.80 -14.65
CA GLU A 78 -25.79 0.69 -13.92
C GLU A 78 -26.02 -0.64 -13.20
N GLU A 79 -25.14 -1.63 -13.35
CA GLU A 79 -25.09 -2.79 -12.45
C GLU A 79 -24.58 -2.36 -11.06
N LEU A 80 -25.35 -1.51 -10.38
CA LEU A 80 -25.07 -0.95 -9.05
C LEU A 80 -24.72 -2.02 -8.03
N ASN A 81 -25.22 -3.24 -8.20
CA ASN A 81 -24.88 -4.38 -7.36
C ASN A 81 -23.37 -4.70 -7.40
N GLY A 82 -22.73 -4.60 -8.57
CA GLY A 82 -21.29 -4.79 -8.73
C GLY A 82 -20.48 -3.70 -8.03
N PHE A 83 -20.91 -2.44 -8.16
CA PHE A 83 -20.28 -1.32 -7.45
C PHE A 83 -20.38 -1.49 -5.93
N TRP A 84 -21.58 -1.76 -5.40
CA TRP A 84 -21.76 -1.89 -3.95
C TRP A 84 -21.05 -3.11 -3.37
N ALA A 85 -20.98 -4.22 -4.12
CA ALA A 85 -20.18 -5.38 -3.73
C ALA A 85 -18.69 -5.02 -3.65
N LEU A 86 -18.14 -4.35 -4.67
CA LEU A 86 -16.77 -3.83 -4.66
C LEU A 86 -16.55 -2.87 -3.48
N PHE A 87 -17.45 -1.91 -3.30
CA PHE A 87 -17.38 -0.90 -2.25
C PHE A 87 -17.26 -1.52 -0.86
N TRP A 88 -18.20 -2.41 -0.50
CA TRP A 88 -18.22 -3.03 0.82
C TRP A 88 -17.06 -4.00 1.02
N ALA A 89 -16.68 -4.75 -0.02
CA ALA A 89 -15.49 -5.61 0.04
C ALA A 89 -14.23 -4.79 0.34
N THR A 90 -14.06 -3.65 -0.33
CA THR A 90 -12.94 -2.73 -0.10
C THR A 90 -12.98 -2.14 1.31
N VAL A 91 -14.12 -1.60 1.76
CA VAL A 91 -14.25 -1.00 3.10
C VAL A 91 -13.92 -2.03 4.18
N VAL A 92 -14.49 -3.23 4.11
CA VAL A 92 -14.22 -4.30 5.08
C VAL A 92 -12.74 -4.68 5.07
N TYR A 93 -12.13 -4.86 3.90
CA TYR A 93 -10.70 -5.15 3.77
C TYR A 93 -9.85 -4.07 4.44
N PHE A 94 -10.04 -2.80 4.08
CA PHE A 94 -9.23 -1.70 4.63
C PHE A 94 -9.42 -1.53 6.14
N LEU A 95 -10.63 -1.75 6.68
CA LEU A 95 -10.90 -1.71 8.11
C LEU A 95 -10.20 -2.84 8.86
N VAL A 96 -10.25 -4.07 8.34
CA VAL A 96 -9.56 -5.22 8.96
C VAL A 96 -8.05 -5.03 8.90
N ASP A 97 -7.49 -4.62 7.75
CA ASP A 97 -6.05 -4.40 7.60
C ASP A 97 -5.55 -3.25 8.49
N LEU A 98 -6.28 -2.14 8.55
CA LEU A 98 -5.97 -1.03 9.45
C LEU A 98 -6.02 -1.48 10.91
N SER A 99 -7.05 -2.24 11.31
CA SER A 99 -7.16 -2.77 12.68
C SER A 99 -5.98 -3.68 13.01
N TRP A 100 -5.57 -4.54 12.08
CA TRP A 100 -4.41 -5.41 12.25
C TRP A 100 -3.13 -4.61 12.51
N ILE A 101 -2.86 -3.58 11.71
CA ILE A 101 -1.64 -2.76 11.83
C ILE A 101 -1.66 -1.90 13.10
N LEU A 102 -2.84 -1.44 13.55
CA LEU A 102 -2.98 -0.73 14.82
C LEU A 102 -2.68 -1.64 16.02
N LEU A 103 -3.10 -2.91 15.97
CA LEU A 103 -2.86 -3.88 17.04
C LEU A 103 -1.44 -4.45 17.00
N ILE A 104 -0.88 -4.65 15.81
CA ILE A 104 0.41 -5.32 15.58
C ILE A 104 1.26 -4.47 14.62
N PRO A 105 1.75 -3.29 15.02
CA PRO A 105 2.50 -2.39 14.14
C PRO A 105 3.82 -2.99 13.63
N ALA A 106 4.34 -4.03 14.29
CA ALA A 106 5.54 -4.75 13.88
C ALA A 106 5.34 -5.63 12.63
N SER A 107 4.10 -5.89 12.21
CA SER A 107 3.81 -6.68 11.00
C SER A 107 4.26 -5.98 9.71
N VAL A 108 4.48 -4.66 9.76
CA VAL A 108 4.86 -3.84 8.61
C VAL A 108 6.09 -2.97 8.90
N LYS A 109 6.86 -2.65 7.86
CA LYS A 109 8.12 -1.88 8.00
C LYS A 109 7.91 -0.42 8.42
N SER A 110 6.78 0.17 8.03
CA SER A 110 6.52 1.60 8.16
C SER A 110 5.08 1.86 8.61
N PRO A 111 4.70 1.46 9.85
CA PRO A 111 3.31 1.44 10.30
C PRO A 111 2.63 2.81 10.18
N ASN A 112 3.29 3.90 10.60
CA ASN A 112 2.69 5.23 10.54
C ASN A 112 2.32 5.69 9.12
N PHE A 113 3.15 5.38 8.12
CA PHE A 113 2.87 5.73 6.73
C PHE A 113 1.71 4.90 6.17
N ILE A 114 1.63 3.62 6.56
CA ILE A 114 0.57 2.73 6.10
C ILE A 114 -0.75 3.11 6.79
N ILE A 115 -0.77 3.32 8.11
CA ILE A 115 -1.94 3.82 8.84
C ILE A 115 -2.47 5.12 8.21
N GLY A 116 -1.60 6.10 7.97
CA GLY A 116 -1.98 7.35 7.32
C GLY A 116 -2.57 7.14 5.91
N HIS A 117 -1.98 6.23 5.12
CA HIS A 117 -2.53 5.84 3.83
C HIS A 117 -3.92 5.20 3.94
N HIS A 118 -4.13 4.25 4.86
CA HIS A 118 -5.42 3.58 5.05
C HIS A 118 -6.51 4.55 5.48
N ILE A 119 -6.21 5.46 6.42
CA ILE A 119 -7.15 6.50 6.84
C ILE A 119 -7.50 7.41 5.65
N LEU A 120 -6.50 7.86 4.89
CA LEU A 120 -6.72 8.70 3.72
C LEU A 120 -7.58 7.97 2.65
N THR A 121 -7.28 6.70 2.37
CA THR A 121 -8.03 5.90 1.40
C THR A 121 -9.48 5.65 1.85
N LEU A 122 -9.70 5.35 3.14
CA LEU A 122 -11.05 5.21 3.71
C LEU A 122 -11.86 6.51 3.61
N LEU A 123 -11.22 7.66 3.92
CA LEU A 123 -11.84 8.97 3.71
C LEU A 123 -12.12 9.24 2.23
N PHE A 124 -11.20 8.83 1.34
CA PHE A 124 -11.37 9.02 -0.09
C PHE A 124 -12.55 8.21 -0.65
N ILE A 125 -12.75 6.99 -0.16
CA ILE A 125 -13.87 6.11 -0.53
C ILE A 125 -15.24 6.70 -0.13
N LEU A 126 -15.31 7.69 0.75
CA LEU A 126 -16.57 8.40 1.01
C LEU A 126 -17.07 9.19 -0.21
N VAL A 127 -16.19 9.59 -1.12
CA VAL A 127 -16.58 10.28 -2.37
C VAL A 127 -17.47 9.39 -3.25
N PRO A 128 -17.05 8.18 -3.70
CA PRO A 128 -17.90 7.30 -4.49
C PRO A 128 -19.09 6.75 -3.69
N PHE A 129 -19.06 6.73 -2.34
CA PHE A 129 -20.24 6.43 -1.53
C PHE A 129 -21.36 7.45 -1.75
N HIS A 130 -21.01 8.74 -1.73
CA HIS A 130 -21.95 9.83 -1.98
C HIS A 130 -22.27 10.03 -3.47
N ARG A 131 -21.37 9.59 -4.36
CA ARG A 131 -21.48 9.72 -5.81
C ARG A 131 -21.17 8.41 -6.53
N PRO A 132 -22.07 7.41 -6.46
CA PRO A 132 -21.88 6.10 -7.08
C PRO A 132 -21.72 6.16 -8.60
N ASP A 133 -22.25 7.20 -9.25
CA ASP A 133 -22.09 7.50 -10.68
C ASP A 133 -20.62 7.67 -11.10
N LYS A 134 -19.76 7.98 -10.13
CA LYS A 134 -18.32 8.13 -10.30
C LYS A 134 -17.54 6.97 -9.66
N GLY A 135 -18.18 5.82 -9.45
CA GLY A 135 -17.54 4.62 -8.88
C GLY A 135 -16.31 4.13 -9.65
N TRP A 136 -16.19 4.46 -10.93
CA TRP A 136 -14.99 4.18 -11.73
C TRP A 136 -13.73 4.85 -11.18
N CYS A 137 -13.85 6.02 -10.55
CA CYS A 137 -12.71 6.70 -9.93
C CYS A 137 -12.11 5.82 -8.82
N MET A 138 -12.97 5.24 -7.98
CA MET A 138 -12.56 4.29 -6.94
C MET A 138 -11.89 3.06 -7.55
N ALA A 139 -12.52 2.47 -8.55
CA ALA A 139 -12.04 1.25 -9.17
C ALA A 139 -10.67 1.44 -9.85
N ALA A 140 -10.49 2.59 -10.53
CA ALA A 140 -9.22 2.96 -11.14
C ALA A 140 -8.10 3.16 -10.10
N CYS A 141 -8.40 3.75 -8.94
CA CYS A 141 -7.45 3.82 -7.82
C CYS A 141 -7.11 2.42 -7.28
N LEU A 142 -8.11 1.55 -7.10
CA LEU A 142 -7.93 0.21 -6.54
C LEU A 142 -7.12 -0.75 -7.43
N ILE A 143 -6.85 -0.40 -8.69
CA ILE A 143 -5.91 -1.15 -9.53
C ILE A 143 -4.53 -1.28 -8.84
N VAL A 144 -4.13 -0.33 -7.98
CA VAL A 144 -2.88 -0.43 -7.21
C VAL A 144 -2.80 -1.67 -6.33
N GLU A 145 -3.93 -2.22 -5.89
CA GLU A 145 -3.95 -3.41 -5.06
C GLU A 145 -3.50 -4.66 -5.81
N ILE A 146 -3.57 -4.67 -7.15
CA ILE A 146 -2.94 -5.70 -7.99
C ILE A 146 -1.42 -5.63 -7.85
N ASN A 147 -0.85 -4.41 -7.87
CA ASN A 147 0.59 -4.23 -7.66
C ASN A 147 1.00 -4.59 -6.23
N THR A 148 0.19 -4.22 -5.23
CA THR A 148 0.40 -4.61 -3.82
C THR A 148 0.37 -6.13 -3.67
N TRP A 149 -0.59 -6.81 -4.30
CA TRP A 149 -0.68 -8.27 -4.27
C TRP A 149 0.57 -8.94 -4.85
N PHE A 150 1.05 -8.51 -6.04
CA PHE A 150 2.30 -9.03 -6.61
C PHE A 150 3.53 -8.70 -5.75
N LEU A 151 3.55 -7.53 -5.11
CA LEU A 151 4.61 -7.17 -4.18
C LEU A 151 4.66 -8.13 -2.98
N ILE A 152 3.52 -8.51 -2.42
CA ILE A 152 3.41 -9.48 -1.31
C ILE A 152 3.76 -10.89 -1.80
N ALA A 153 3.18 -11.33 -2.92
CA ALA A 153 3.44 -12.63 -3.54
C ALA A 153 4.94 -12.85 -3.79
N ARG A 154 5.65 -11.83 -4.28
CA ARG A 154 7.11 -11.87 -4.45
C ARG A 154 7.87 -12.10 -3.14
N ARG A 155 7.40 -11.54 -2.03
CA ARG A 155 8.06 -11.70 -0.72
C ARG A 155 7.84 -13.08 -0.13
N TYR A 156 6.62 -13.60 -0.29
CA TYR A 156 6.23 -14.90 0.25
C TYR A 156 6.80 -16.05 -0.60
N TRP A 157 6.59 -16.02 -1.91
CA TRP A 157 7.04 -17.04 -2.87
C TRP A 157 8.34 -16.66 -3.58
N LYS A 158 9.43 -16.52 -2.80
CA LYS A 158 10.74 -16.02 -3.28
C LYS A 158 11.34 -16.83 -4.44
N HIS A 159 10.97 -18.10 -4.58
CA HIS A 159 11.51 -19.02 -5.58
C HIS A 159 10.95 -18.82 -6.98
N TYR A 160 9.82 -18.13 -7.14
CA TYR A 160 9.13 -18.00 -8.42
C TYR A 160 9.39 -16.61 -9.05
N PRO A 161 10.24 -16.50 -10.08
CA PRO A 161 10.62 -15.22 -10.67
C PRO A 161 9.45 -14.51 -11.35
N ILE A 162 8.39 -15.24 -11.72
CA ILE A 162 7.18 -14.72 -12.35
C ILE A 162 6.50 -13.62 -11.52
N HIS A 163 6.46 -13.76 -10.19
CA HIS A 163 5.89 -12.73 -9.31
C HIS A 163 6.73 -11.45 -9.33
N SER A 164 8.06 -11.57 -9.47
CA SER A 164 8.93 -10.39 -9.62
C SER A 164 8.69 -9.69 -10.94
N PHE A 165 8.55 -10.44 -12.04
CA PHE A 165 8.24 -9.88 -13.36
C PHE A 165 6.93 -9.10 -13.33
N PHE A 166 5.82 -9.71 -12.88
CA PHE A 166 4.53 -9.04 -12.81
C PHE A 166 4.53 -7.87 -11.83
N PHE A 167 5.23 -7.96 -10.70
CA PHE A 167 5.41 -6.82 -9.81
C PHE A 167 6.01 -5.61 -10.54
N TYR A 168 7.08 -5.77 -11.32
CA TYR A 168 7.70 -4.63 -12.00
C TYR A 168 6.84 -4.10 -13.15
N VAL A 169 6.22 -4.98 -13.93
CA VAL A 169 5.29 -4.57 -15.02
C VAL A 169 4.15 -3.75 -14.45
N THR A 170 3.47 -4.27 -13.42
CA THR A 170 2.36 -3.56 -12.76
C THR A 170 2.83 -2.31 -12.02
N TRP A 171 4.02 -2.32 -11.43
CA TRP A 171 4.58 -1.14 -10.75
C TRP A 171 4.79 0.03 -11.72
N ILE A 172 5.40 -0.23 -12.89
CA ILE A 172 5.58 0.80 -13.93
C ILE A 172 4.23 1.28 -14.44
N GLY A 173 3.38 0.35 -14.91
CA GLY A 173 2.10 0.70 -15.52
C GLY A 173 1.17 1.46 -14.57
N ILE A 174 1.09 1.02 -13.32
CA ILE A 174 0.14 1.60 -12.36
C ILE A 174 0.74 2.83 -11.68
N ARG A 175 1.92 2.71 -11.07
CA ARG A 175 2.44 3.78 -10.21
C ARG A 175 3.09 4.91 -11.00
N LEU A 176 3.71 4.63 -12.14
CA LEU A 176 4.44 5.63 -12.91
C LEU A 176 3.63 6.22 -14.07
N ILE A 177 2.61 5.51 -14.56
CA ILE A 177 1.80 5.97 -15.70
C ILE A 177 0.38 6.28 -15.26
N LEU A 178 -0.37 5.29 -14.75
CA LEU A 178 -1.78 5.47 -14.41
C LEU A 178 -1.99 6.51 -13.30
N TYR A 179 -1.26 6.45 -12.20
CA TYR A 179 -1.49 7.34 -11.05
C TYR A 179 -1.28 8.84 -11.35
N PRO A 180 -0.21 9.25 -12.05
CA PRO A 180 -0.10 10.62 -12.55
C PRO A 180 -1.24 11.02 -13.48
N TYR A 181 -1.67 10.12 -14.37
CA TYR A 181 -2.83 10.36 -15.24
C TYR A 181 -4.13 10.58 -14.45
N LEU A 182 -4.35 9.81 -13.36
CA LEU A 182 -5.55 9.94 -12.55
C LEU A 182 -5.71 11.31 -11.87
N ILE A 183 -4.63 12.04 -11.60
CA ILE A 183 -4.74 13.43 -11.11
C ILE A 183 -5.44 14.30 -12.14
N VAL A 184 -5.00 14.21 -13.40
CA VAL A 184 -5.60 14.97 -14.50
C VAL A 184 -7.03 14.53 -14.74
N ALA A 185 -7.31 13.22 -14.72
CA ALA A 185 -8.67 12.70 -14.86
C ALA A 185 -9.60 13.20 -13.74
N PHE A 186 -9.17 13.17 -12.49
CA PHE A 186 -9.98 13.63 -11.36
C PHE A 186 -10.15 15.15 -11.34
N TYR A 187 -9.18 15.91 -11.84
CA TYR A 187 -9.36 17.34 -12.07
C TYR A 187 -10.51 17.60 -13.05
N TYR A 188 -10.58 16.88 -14.17
CA TYR A 188 -11.69 17.05 -15.13
C TYR A 188 -13.04 16.63 -14.54
N VAL A 189 -13.09 15.54 -13.76
CA VAL A 189 -14.33 15.14 -13.05
C VAL A 189 -14.78 16.22 -12.06
N TRP A 190 -13.84 16.82 -11.33
CA TRP A 190 -14.14 17.92 -10.42
C TRP A 190 -14.61 19.18 -11.16
N MET A 191 -14.03 19.51 -12.31
CA MET A 191 -14.48 20.64 -13.14
C MET A 191 -15.90 20.42 -13.69
N GLU A 192 -16.21 19.21 -14.15
CA GLU A 192 -17.57 18.86 -14.60
C GLU A 192 -18.60 19.06 -13.46
N ASP A 193 -18.29 18.59 -12.25
CA ASP A 193 -19.19 18.79 -11.11
C ASP A 193 -19.22 20.25 -10.62
N THR A 194 -18.13 21.00 -10.81
CA THR A 194 -18.10 22.45 -10.57
C THR A 194 -19.07 23.20 -11.48
N GLU A 195 -19.08 22.87 -12.78
CA GLU A 195 -20.01 23.45 -13.74
C GLU A 195 -21.48 23.14 -13.38
N ARG A 196 -21.75 21.91 -12.93
CA ARG A 196 -23.09 21.49 -12.49
C ARG A 196 -23.55 22.18 -11.20
N CYS A 197 -22.65 22.34 -10.24
CA CYS A 197 -22.98 22.94 -8.94
C CYS A 197 -22.89 24.48 -8.92
N GLY A 198 -22.26 25.10 -9.93
CA GLY A 198 -21.99 26.54 -9.96
C GLY A 198 -20.96 26.99 -8.91
N SER A 199 -20.17 26.07 -8.35
CA SER A 199 -19.21 26.34 -7.28
C SER A 199 -18.01 25.39 -7.36
N TYR A 200 -16.80 25.95 -7.23
CA TYR A 200 -15.56 25.18 -7.12
C TYR A 200 -15.48 24.36 -5.82
N ILE A 201 -16.22 24.79 -4.78
CA ILE A 201 -16.32 24.07 -3.51
C ILE A 201 -17.49 23.09 -3.63
N ASN A 202 -17.16 21.86 -4.01
CA ASN A 202 -18.07 20.73 -4.07
C ASN A 202 -17.37 19.46 -3.52
N PRO A 203 -18.11 18.39 -3.18
CA PRO A 203 -17.52 17.18 -2.60
C PRO A 203 -16.40 16.55 -3.44
N PHE A 204 -16.42 16.73 -4.76
CA PHE A 204 -15.41 16.18 -5.66
C PHE A 204 -14.08 16.92 -5.66
N MET A 205 -14.03 18.14 -5.11
CA MET A 205 -12.76 18.88 -4.92
C MET A 205 -11.74 18.06 -4.13
N VAL A 206 -12.21 17.17 -3.25
CA VAL A 206 -11.37 16.28 -2.44
C VAL A 206 -10.58 15.28 -3.30
N ALA A 207 -11.13 14.85 -4.45
CA ALA A 207 -10.54 13.80 -5.27
C ALA A 207 -9.15 14.15 -5.84
N PRO A 208 -8.94 15.27 -6.55
CA PRO A 208 -7.61 15.64 -7.02
C PRO A 208 -6.62 15.92 -5.88
N VAL A 209 -7.10 16.45 -4.74
CA VAL A 209 -6.26 16.72 -3.55
C VAL A 209 -5.76 15.40 -2.95
N PHE A 210 -6.67 14.47 -2.64
CA PHE A 210 -6.31 13.18 -2.06
C PHE A 210 -5.47 12.34 -3.02
N GLN A 211 -5.79 12.34 -4.31
CA GLN A 211 -4.99 11.66 -5.32
C GLN A 211 -3.58 12.23 -5.43
N THR A 212 -3.40 13.55 -5.25
CA THR A 212 -2.06 14.17 -5.18
C THR A 212 -1.27 13.65 -3.98
N VAL A 213 -1.89 13.55 -2.80
CA VAL A 213 -1.25 12.98 -1.61
C VAL A 213 -0.87 11.52 -1.84
N LEU A 214 -1.77 10.72 -2.42
CA LEU A 214 -1.50 9.32 -2.78
C LEU A 214 -0.36 9.19 -3.80
N LEU A 215 -0.28 10.10 -4.79
CA LEU A 215 0.85 10.14 -5.72
C LEU A 215 2.16 10.45 -4.99
N CYS A 216 2.18 11.41 -4.06
CA CYS A 216 3.37 11.72 -3.26
C CYS A 216 3.85 10.52 -2.44
N LEU A 217 2.93 9.76 -1.83
CA LEU A 217 3.24 8.51 -1.13
C LEU A 217 3.81 7.46 -2.10
N ASN A 218 3.23 7.33 -3.30
CA ASN A 218 3.74 6.46 -4.35
C ASN A 218 5.16 6.84 -4.80
N LEU A 219 5.45 8.13 -4.99
CA LEU A 219 6.78 8.62 -5.33
C LEU A 219 7.80 8.31 -4.22
N LYS A 220 7.41 8.49 -2.94
CA LYS A 220 8.24 8.08 -1.81
C LYS A 220 8.57 6.59 -1.86
N TRP A 221 7.58 5.72 -2.03
CA TRP A 221 7.81 4.27 -2.07
C TRP A 221 8.61 3.83 -3.31
N THR A 222 8.40 4.49 -4.45
CA THR A 222 9.22 4.32 -5.66
C THR A 222 10.69 4.67 -5.38
N ARG A 223 10.94 5.82 -4.75
CA ARG A 223 12.30 6.23 -4.36
C ARG A 223 12.93 5.20 -3.41
N ASP A 224 12.19 4.77 -2.38
CA ASP A 224 12.68 3.81 -1.38
C ASP A 224 12.99 2.44 -2.05
N LEU A 225 12.19 2.01 -3.04
CA LEU A 225 12.44 0.80 -3.84
C LEU A 225 13.72 0.93 -4.67
N VAL A 226 13.89 2.02 -5.41
CA VAL A 226 15.07 2.27 -6.26
C VAL A 226 16.34 2.31 -5.41
N ILE A 227 16.33 3.08 -4.31
CA ILE A 227 17.48 3.16 -3.39
C ILE A 227 17.84 1.79 -2.84
N SER A 228 16.85 0.97 -2.46
CA SER A 228 17.10 -0.37 -1.93
C SER A 228 17.79 -1.27 -2.95
N LYS A 229 17.48 -1.12 -4.24
CA LYS A 229 18.09 -1.89 -5.33
C LYS A 229 19.50 -1.41 -5.66
N LEU A 230 19.71 -0.10 -5.73
CA LEU A 230 21.03 0.47 -5.94
C LEU A 230 22.00 0.09 -4.82
N ARG A 231 21.55 0.09 -3.56
CA ARG A 231 22.37 -0.37 -2.43
C ARG A 231 22.71 -1.86 -2.49
N ALA A 232 21.77 -2.70 -2.94
CA ALA A 232 22.02 -4.13 -3.13
C ALA A 232 23.03 -4.41 -4.28
N GLN A 233 23.23 -3.45 -5.19
CA GLN A 233 24.21 -3.48 -6.27
C GLN A 233 25.54 -2.80 -5.91
N GLY A 234 25.78 -2.48 -4.63
CA GLY A 234 27.03 -1.86 -4.15
C GLY A 234 28.29 -2.61 -4.60
N PRO A 235 29.46 -1.93 -4.56
CA PRO A 235 30.68 -2.32 -5.27
C PRO A 235 31.00 -3.78 -4.97
N ALA A 236 31.00 -4.57 -6.04
CA ALA A 236 30.93 -6.01 -6.00
C ALA A 236 31.97 -6.64 -5.06
N LYS A 237 31.54 -7.69 -4.36
CA LYS A 237 32.32 -8.93 -4.24
C LYS A 237 33.10 -9.12 -5.55
N GLY A 238 34.42 -8.92 -5.47
CA GLY A 238 35.30 -8.71 -6.61
C GLY A 238 35.03 -9.66 -7.78
N LEU A 239 34.89 -9.07 -8.96
CA LEU A 239 35.48 -9.66 -10.17
C LEU A 239 37.01 -9.66 -10.01
#